data_AF-Q694C0-F1
#
_entry.id   AF-Q694C0-F1
#
_cell.length_a   1.000
_cell.length_b   1.000
_cell.length_c   1.000
_cell.angle_alpha   90.00
_cell.angle_beta   90.00
_cell.angle_gamma   90.00
#
_symmetry.space_group_name_H-M   'P 1'
#
loop_
_entity.id
_entity.type
_entity.pdbx_description
1 polymer ?
#
loop_
_entity_poly.entity_id
_entity_poly.type
_entity_poly.pdbx_seq_one_letter_code
_entity_poly.pdbx_strand_id
1 'polypeptide(L)'
;MNPQFRNMVDGMDPHKFSYNFKNRPILSRRNTVWLCYEVKTKGPSRPPLDAKIFRGQVYFELKNHPEMRFFHWFSKWRKLHRDQECEVTWYMSWSPCTKCTRNVATFLAEDPKVTLTIFVARLYYFWDPDYQEALRSLCQERDGPRANMKIMNYDEFQHCWNKFVYSQRELFEPWNNLPKYYIVLHIILGEILRHSMDPLTFTSNFNNEPCVEGRHETYLCYKVERLHNDTWVLLNQRRGFLCNQAPAIHGFPEGRHAELCFLDVIPFWKLDGKQRYRVTCFTSWSPCFRCAQEMAKFISNNQHVSLCIFAARIYDDQGRCKEGLRTLDEAEAKISIMTYDEFQHCWDTFVDHQGRPFLPWIRLHEHSEALSGRLRAILLNQGN
;
A
#
# COMPACT_ATOMS: atom_id res chain seq x y z
N MET A 1 -31.56 6.23 -31.37
CA MET A 1 -30.36 5.98 -30.55
C MET A 1 -30.77 5.22 -29.30
N ASN A 2 -30.16 4.06 -29.03
CA ASN A 2 -30.52 3.20 -27.90
C ASN A 2 -30.16 3.91 -26.57
N PRO A 3 -31.10 4.09 -25.61
CA PRO A 3 -30.89 4.90 -24.40
C PRO A 3 -29.72 4.47 -23.49
N GLN A 4 -29.13 3.31 -23.74
CA GLN A 4 -28.02 2.77 -22.95
C GLN A 4 -26.66 3.48 -23.16
N PHE A 5 -26.47 4.21 -24.27
CA PHE A 5 -25.18 4.88 -24.55
C PHE A 5 -25.05 6.29 -23.96
N ARG A 6 -26.09 6.85 -23.32
CA ARG A 6 -26.07 8.21 -22.72
C ARG A 6 -24.97 8.46 -21.67
N ASN A 7 -24.24 7.43 -21.24
CA ASN A 7 -23.29 7.49 -20.14
C ASN A 7 -21.84 7.11 -20.49
N MET A 8 -21.55 6.79 -21.75
CA MET A 8 -20.17 6.83 -22.25
C MET A 8 -19.82 8.29 -22.47
N VAL A 9 -18.70 8.73 -21.90
CA VAL A 9 -18.22 10.11 -22.05
C VAL A 9 -16.88 10.03 -22.77
N ASP A 10 -16.73 10.77 -23.87
CA ASP A 10 -15.49 10.75 -24.68
C ASP A 10 -14.31 11.43 -23.97
N GLY A 11 -14.58 12.25 -22.95
CA GLY A 11 -13.55 12.82 -22.08
C GLY A 11 -14.13 13.59 -20.90
N MET A 12 -13.33 13.76 -19.87
CA MET A 12 -13.67 14.45 -18.63
C MET A 12 -13.12 15.88 -18.68
N ASP A 13 -13.87 16.88 -18.20
CA ASP A 13 -13.26 18.19 -17.99
C ASP A 13 -12.27 18.14 -16.80
N PRO A 14 -11.22 18.98 -16.81
CA PRO A 14 -10.20 19.06 -15.76
C PRO A 14 -10.77 19.12 -14.34
N HIS A 15 -11.78 19.96 -14.11
CA HIS A 15 -12.37 20.15 -12.78
C HIS A 15 -13.09 18.88 -12.31
N LYS A 16 -13.83 18.18 -13.19
CA LYS A 16 -14.44 16.89 -12.86
C LYS A 16 -13.40 15.84 -12.49
N PHE A 17 -12.29 15.74 -13.22
CA PHE A 17 -11.22 14.79 -12.88
C PHE A 17 -10.63 15.13 -11.52
N SER A 18 -10.17 16.38 -11.34
CA SER A 18 -9.59 16.87 -10.10
C SER A 18 -10.51 16.71 -8.89
N TYR A 19 -11.82 16.86 -9.07
CA TYR A 19 -12.82 16.71 -8.01
C TYR A 19 -13.10 15.24 -7.65
N ASN A 20 -13.23 14.38 -8.66
CA ASN A 20 -13.66 12.99 -8.47
C ASN A 20 -12.51 12.05 -8.18
N PHE A 21 -11.31 12.27 -8.73
CA PHE A 21 -10.15 11.40 -8.54
C PHE A 21 -9.27 11.78 -7.34
N LYS A 22 -9.57 12.88 -6.63
CA LYS A 22 -8.83 13.32 -5.44
C LYS A 22 -8.64 12.20 -4.41
N ASN A 23 -7.41 11.72 -4.23
CA ASN A 23 -7.11 10.50 -3.46
C ASN A 23 -7.21 10.63 -1.92
N ARG A 24 -7.87 11.66 -1.39
CA ARG A 24 -8.07 11.78 0.07
C ARG A 24 -8.84 10.54 0.59
N PRO A 25 -8.31 9.77 1.57
CA PRO A 25 -8.88 8.47 1.94
C PRO A 25 -10.33 8.51 2.41
N ILE A 26 -10.68 9.54 3.18
CA ILE A 26 -12.03 9.76 3.70
C ILE A 26 -12.59 11.04 3.07
N LEU A 27 -13.62 10.89 2.25
CA LEU A 27 -14.35 11.97 1.60
C LEU A 27 -15.85 11.75 1.73
N SER A 28 -16.56 12.72 2.31
CA SER A 28 -18.01 12.76 2.31
C SER A 28 -18.57 13.30 0.99
N ARG A 29 -19.83 12.96 0.68
CA ARG A 29 -20.60 13.52 -0.46
C ARG A 29 -20.00 13.24 -1.85
N ARG A 30 -19.27 12.14 -2.00
CA ARG A 30 -18.74 11.65 -3.30
C ARG A 30 -19.54 10.44 -3.77
N ASN A 31 -20.74 10.68 -4.29
CA ASN A 31 -21.68 9.62 -4.64
C ASN A 31 -21.52 9.08 -6.08
N THR A 32 -20.56 9.60 -6.83
CA THR A 32 -20.29 9.26 -8.22
C THR A 32 -18.98 8.47 -8.33
N VAL A 33 -19.03 7.35 -9.02
CA VAL A 33 -17.85 6.54 -9.35
C VAL A 33 -17.58 6.69 -10.85
N TRP A 34 -16.30 6.87 -11.15
CA TRP A 34 -15.79 6.94 -12.51
C TRP A 34 -14.85 5.76 -12.73
N LEU A 35 -14.99 5.12 -13.89
CA LEU A 35 -14.14 4.04 -14.36
C LEU A 35 -13.68 4.42 -15.77
N CYS A 36 -12.42 4.79 -15.91
CA CYS A 36 -11.76 4.86 -17.20
C CYS A 36 -11.13 3.50 -17.48
N TYR A 37 -11.17 3.03 -18.72
CA TYR A 37 -10.60 1.73 -19.05
C TYR A 37 -9.76 1.78 -20.32
N GLU A 38 -8.86 0.81 -20.43
CA GLU A 38 -8.12 0.47 -21.63
C GLU A 38 -8.20 -1.02 -21.89
N VAL A 39 -8.37 -1.40 -23.16
CA VAL A 39 -8.35 -2.80 -23.59
C VAL A 39 -7.25 -3.01 -24.63
N LYS A 40 -6.37 -3.97 -24.36
CA LYS A 40 -5.28 -4.39 -25.24
C LYS A 40 -5.43 -5.87 -25.55
N THR A 41 -5.22 -6.26 -26.80
CA THR A 41 -5.19 -7.66 -27.23
C THR A 41 -3.74 -8.06 -27.52
N LYS A 42 -3.29 -9.22 -27.03
CA LYS A 42 -1.97 -9.74 -27.41
C LYS A 42 -2.04 -10.37 -28.81
N GLY A 43 -1.22 -9.86 -29.73
CA GLY A 43 -1.07 -10.40 -31.08
C GLY A 43 -0.29 -9.46 -32.01
N PRO A 44 0.41 -9.98 -33.05
CA PRO A 44 1.27 -9.20 -33.95
C PRO A 44 0.53 -8.17 -34.81
N SER A 45 -0.80 -8.18 -34.79
CA SER A 45 -1.64 -7.36 -35.64
C SER A 45 -2.81 -6.80 -34.84
N ARG A 46 -2.59 -5.65 -34.16
CA ARG A 46 -3.49 -4.48 -34.10
C ARG A 46 -3.16 -3.55 -32.90
N PRO A 47 -3.30 -2.22 -33.07
CA PRO A 47 -3.07 -1.25 -32.00
C PRO A 47 -4.14 -1.34 -30.89
N PRO A 48 -3.92 -0.72 -29.70
CA PRO A 48 -4.84 -0.76 -28.56
C PRO A 48 -6.25 -0.30 -28.99
N LEU A 49 -7.25 -1.18 -28.86
CA LEU A 49 -8.49 -1.05 -29.64
C LEU A 49 -9.52 -0.08 -29.05
N ASP A 50 -9.54 0.18 -27.74
CA ASP A 50 -10.54 1.08 -27.16
C ASP A 50 -10.11 1.64 -25.80
N ALA A 51 -10.34 2.93 -25.60
CA ALA A 51 -10.14 3.63 -24.33
C ALA A 51 -11.29 4.63 -24.13
N LYS A 52 -12.14 4.39 -23.13
CA LYS A 52 -13.35 5.19 -22.86
C LYS A 52 -13.60 5.31 -21.36
N ILE A 53 -14.62 6.11 -21.02
CA ILE A 53 -15.01 6.41 -19.64
C ILE A 53 -16.45 5.96 -19.38
N PHE A 54 -16.64 5.16 -18.33
CA PHE A 54 -17.94 4.88 -17.74
C PHE A 54 -18.13 5.72 -16.46
N ARG A 55 -19.29 6.38 -16.39
CA ARG A 55 -19.76 7.06 -15.18
C ARG A 55 -20.89 6.26 -14.56
N GLY A 56 -20.92 6.15 -13.23
CA GLY A 56 -22.06 5.63 -12.48
C GLY A 56 -22.19 6.26 -11.09
N GLN A 57 -23.25 5.90 -10.37
CA GLN A 57 -23.50 6.35 -9.00
C GLN A 57 -23.72 5.13 -8.11
N VAL A 58 -23.07 5.08 -6.94
CA VAL A 58 -23.05 3.87 -6.08
C VAL A 58 -24.43 3.55 -5.50
N TYR A 59 -25.25 4.57 -5.27
CA TYR A 59 -26.56 4.43 -4.62
C TYR A 59 -27.70 4.04 -5.58
N PHE A 60 -27.45 4.03 -6.90
CA PHE A 60 -28.45 3.58 -7.86
C PHE A 60 -28.33 2.07 -8.10
N GLU A 61 -29.36 1.49 -8.69
CA GLU A 61 -29.43 0.06 -9.04
C GLU A 61 -28.09 -0.48 -9.57
N LEU A 62 -27.69 -1.69 -9.17
CA LEU A 62 -26.41 -2.31 -9.51
C LEU A 62 -26.06 -2.25 -11.01
N LYS A 63 -27.06 -2.34 -11.89
CA LYS A 63 -26.92 -2.20 -13.36
C LYS A 63 -26.34 -0.84 -13.81
N ASN A 64 -26.39 0.17 -12.94
CA ASN A 64 -25.89 1.52 -13.19
C ASN A 64 -24.47 1.75 -12.65
N HIS A 65 -23.91 0.78 -11.93
CA HIS A 65 -22.52 0.85 -11.48
C HIS A 65 -21.59 0.78 -12.70
N PRO A 66 -20.50 1.57 -12.72
CA PRO A 66 -19.62 1.65 -13.89
C PRO A 66 -18.99 0.30 -14.27
N GLU A 67 -18.73 -0.57 -13.30
CA GLU A 67 -18.21 -1.93 -13.48
C GLU A 67 -19.20 -2.79 -14.28
N MET A 68 -20.49 -2.75 -13.93
CA MET A 68 -21.52 -3.53 -14.62
C MET A 68 -21.78 -3.00 -16.04
N ARG A 69 -21.66 -1.68 -16.22
CA ARG A 69 -21.75 -1.04 -17.54
C ARG A 69 -20.59 -1.44 -18.44
N PHE A 70 -19.38 -1.50 -17.86
CA PHE A 70 -18.23 -2.05 -18.55
C PHE A 70 -18.51 -3.48 -19.00
N PHE A 71 -18.99 -4.37 -18.14
CA PHE A 71 -19.27 -5.77 -18.54
C PHE A 71 -20.32 -5.88 -19.64
N HIS A 72 -21.37 -5.07 -19.60
CA HIS A 72 -22.38 -5.06 -20.66
C HIS A 72 -21.79 -4.71 -22.04
N TRP A 73 -20.88 -3.75 -22.08
CA TRP A 73 -20.15 -3.40 -23.30
C TRP A 73 -19.11 -4.46 -23.66
N PHE A 74 -18.26 -4.84 -22.71
CA PHE A 74 -17.14 -5.75 -22.89
C PHE A 74 -17.61 -7.13 -23.37
N SER A 75 -18.72 -7.65 -22.85
CA SER A 75 -19.31 -8.92 -23.31
C SER A 75 -19.65 -8.90 -24.81
N LYS A 76 -20.18 -7.77 -25.33
CA LYS A 76 -20.48 -7.62 -26.77
C LYS A 76 -19.20 -7.55 -27.59
N TRP A 77 -18.22 -6.77 -27.12
CA TRP A 77 -16.93 -6.63 -27.77
C TRP A 77 -16.14 -7.96 -27.78
N ARG A 78 -16.19 -8.70 -26.67
CA ARG A 78 -15.47 -9.95 -26.46
C ARG A 78 -16.00 -11.08 -27.34
N LYS A 79 -17.28 -11.08 -27.69
CA LYS A 79 -17.85 -12.05 -28.65
C LYS A 79 -17.14 -12.05 -30.00
N LEU A 80 -16.55 -10.93 -30.41
CA LEU A 80 -15.81 -10.76 -31.66
C LEU A 80 -14.31 -11.11 -31.54
N HIS A 81 -13.80 -11.31 -30.32
CA HIS A 81 -12.37 -11.45 -30.03
C HIS A 81 -12.10 -12.61 -29.03
N ARG A 82 -12.92 -13.67 -29.04
CA ARG A 82 -12.87 -14.75 -28.01
C ARG A 82 -11.55 -15.52 -27.99
N ASP A 83 -10.86 -15.54 -29.12
CA ASP A 83 -9.72 -16.41 -29.35
C ASP A 83 -8.46 -15.84 -28.69
N GLN A 84 -8.43 -14.51 -28.52
CA GLN A 84 -7.26 -13.72 -28.14
C GLN A 84 -7.12 -13.55 -26.63
N GLU A 85 -5.88 -13.46 -26.15
CA GLU A 85 -5.60 -12.95 -24.80
C GLU A 85 -5.84 -11.44 -24.76
N CYS A 86 -6.49 -11.00 -23.68
CA CYS A 86 -6.94 -9.64 -23.51
C CYS A 86 -6.46 -9.09 -22.17
N GLU A 87 -5.77 -7.96 -22.19
CA GLU A 87 -5.37 -7.21 -21.01
C GLU A 87 -6.30 -6.01 -20.86
N VAL A 88 -7.01 -5.98 -19.73
CA VAL A 88 -7.91 -4.89 -19.37
C VAL A 88 -7.29 -4.13 -18.21
N THR A 89 -7.23 -2.81 -18.36
CA THR A 89 -6.82 -1.92 -17.27
C THR A 89 -7.97 -1.00 -16.91
N TRP A 90 -8.31 -0.93 -15.63
CA TRP A 90 -9.29 0.01 -15.08
C TRP A 90 -8.58 1.06 -14.23
N TYR A 91 -8.99 2.32 -14.39
CA TYR A 91 -8.62 3.44 -13.54
C TYR A 91 -9.88 4.00 -12.89
N MET A 92 -10.02 3.81 -11.59
CA MET A 92 -11.28 4.04 -10.88
C MET A 92 -11.14 5.09 -9.79
N SER A 93 -12.16 5.93 -9.65
CA SER A 93 -12.19 6.94 -8.58
C SER A 93 -12.46 6.33 -7.18
N TRP A 94 -13.00 5.12 -7.13
CA TRP A 94 -13.27 4.33 -5.93
C TRP A 94 -13.10 2.84 -6.27
N SER A 95 -12.65 2.03 -5.31
CA SER A 95 -12.68 0.57 -5.44
C SER A 95 -14.11 0.04 -5.57
N PRO A 96 -14.31 -1.11 -6.24
CA PRO A 96 -15.63 -1.68 -6.43
C PRO A 96 -16.32 -2.02 -5.10
N CYS A 97 -17.65 -1.94 -5.08
CA CYS A 97 -18.45 -2.40 -3.95
C CYS A 97 -18.54 -3.94 -3.92
N THR A 98 -18.92 -4.53 -2.78
CA THR A 98 -18.98 -6.00 -2.60
C THR A 98 -19.73 -6.74 -3.70
N LYS A 99 -20.86 -6.18 -4.20
CA LYS A 99 -21.64 -6.76 -5.30
C LYS A 99 -20.87 -6.71 -6.63
N CYS A 100 -20.23 -5.59 -6.94
CA CYS A 100 -19.41 -5.45 -8.15
C CYS A 100 -18.20 -6.39 -8.08
N THR A 101 -17.49 -6.41 -6.96
CA THR A 101 -16.33 -7.26 -6.72
C THR A 101 -16.63 -8.74 -6.98
N ARG A 102 -17.79 -9.24 -6.50
CA ARG A 102 -18.22 -10.62 -6.78
C ARG A 102 -18.48 -10.86 -8.27
N ASN A 103 -19.20 -9.95 -8.95
CA ASN A 103 -19.45 -10.08 -10.39
C ASN A 103 -18.16 -10.03 -11.21
N VAL A 104 -17.18 -9.21 -10.80
CA VAL A 104 -15.87 -9.14 -11.45
C VAL A 104 -15.13 -10.47 -11.29
N ALA A 105 -15.12 -11.05 -10.10
CA ALA A 105 -14.49 -12.36 -9.86
C ALA A 105 -15.14 -13.46 -10.72
N THR A 106 -16.47 -13.53 -10.74
CA THR A 106 -17.21 -14.49 -11.59
C THR A 106 -16.87 -14.32 -13.07
N PHE A 107 -16.85 -13.08 -13.56
CA PHE A 107 -16.49 -12.79 -14.96
C PHE A 107 -15.08 -13.24 -15.30
N LEU A 108 -14.10 -12.99 -14.43
CA LEU A 108 -12.72 -13.43 -14.67
C LEU A 108 -12.64 -14.96 -14.69
N ALA A 109 -13.31 -15.65 -13.75
CA ALA A 109 -13.33 -17.10 -13.69
C ALA A 109 -13.92 -17.75 -14.96
N GLU A 110 -14.89 -17.09 -15.61
CA GLU A 110 -15.51 -17.56 -16.86
C GLU A 110 -14.62 -17.34 -18.11
N ASP A 111 -13.69 -16.38 -18.10
CA ASP A 111 -12.81 -16.06 -19.24
C ASP A 111 -11.34 -15.95 -18.79
N PRO A 112 -10.62 -17.08 -18.64
CA PRO A 112 -9.23 -17.09 -18.15
C PRO A 112 -8.23 -16.43 -19.12
N LYS A 113 -8.66 -16.07 -20.33
CA LYS A 113 -7.84 -15.31 -21.30
C LYS A 113 -7.89 -13.80 -21.05
N VAL A 114 -8.68 -13.34 -20.10
CA VAL A 114 -8.77 -11.92 -19.71
C VAL A 114 -7.98 -11.71 -18.43
N THR A 115 -6.99 -10.82 -18.49
CA THR A 115 -6.31 -10.31 -17.29
C THR A 115 -6.85 -8.91 -16.97
N LEU A 116 -7.06 -8.64 -15.67
CA LEU A 116 -7.60 -7.38 -15.21
C LEU A 116 -6.66 -6.73 -14.19
N THR A 117 -6.20 -5.53 -14.50
CA THR A 117 -5.49 -4.66 -13.56
C THR A 117 -6.40 -3.49 -13.17
N ILE A 118 -6.58 -3.26 -11.88
CA ILE A 118 -7.45 -2.21 -11.35
C ILE A 118 -6.61 -1.23 -10.55
N PHE A 119 -6.44 -0.02 -11.08
CA PHE A 119 -5.89 1.11 -10.36
C PHE A 119 -7.01 1.91 -9.72
N VAL A 120 -6.97 2.07 -8.40
CA VAL A 120 -7.99 2.83 -7.64
C VAL A 120 -7.38 4.08 -7.03
N ALA A 121 -8.08 5.20 -7.15
CA ALA A 121 -7.70 6.45 -6.48
C ALA A 121 -8.04 6.42 -4.99
N ARG A 122 -9.07 5.68 -4.59
CA ARG A 122 -9.56 5.55 -3.20
C ARG A 122 -10.20 4.19 -2.97
N LEU A 123 -10.20 3.74 -1.72
CA LEU A 123 -10.86 2.50 -1.29
C LEU A 123 -12.25 2.80 -0.71
N TYR A 124 -13.27 2.16 -1.25
CA TYR A 124 -14.66 2.33 -0.84
C TYR A 124 -14.96 1.50 0.42
N TYR A 125 -15.41 2.16 1.50
CA TYR A 125 -15.70 1.54 2.80
C TYR A 125 -14.61 0.57 3.31
N PHE A 126 -13.34 0.94 3.16
CA PHE A 126 -12.20 0.10 3.52
C PHE A 126 -12.13 -0.30 5.02
N TRP A 127 -12.90 0.37 5.89
CA TRP A 127 -13.01 0.03 7.31
C TRP A 127 -14.04 -1.07 7.59
N ASP A 128 -14.90 -1.38 6.62
CA ASP A 128 -15.96 -2.39 6.74
C ASP A 128 -15.40 -3.78 6.37
N PRO A 129 -15.47 -4.78 7.28
CA PRO A 129 -14.95 -6.13 7.03
C PRO A 129 -15.51 -6.80 5.77
N ASP A 130 -16.77 -6.56 5.40
CA ASP A 130 -17.39 -7.20 4.24
C ASP A 130 -16.76 -6.70 2.93
N TYR A 131 -16.40 -5.41 2.89
CA TYR A 131 -15.69 -4.80 1.76
C TYR A 131 -14.25 -5.28 1.70
N GLN A 132 -13.58 -5.42 2.85
CA GLN A 132 -12.22 -5.96 2.90
C GLN A 132 -12.19 -7.41 2.39
N GLU A 133 -13.12 -8.24 2.85
CA GLU A 133 -13.20 -9.64 2.41
C GLU A 133 -13.51 -9.74 0.93
N ALA A 134 -14.47 -8.96 0.42
CA ALA A 134 -14.77 -8.96 -1.02
C ALA A 134 -13.54 -8.63 -1.87
N LEU A 135 -12.82 -7.53 -1.55
CA LEU A 135 -11.62 -7.14 -2.29
C LEU A 135 -10.52 -8.21 -2.20
N ARG A 136 -10.37 -8.84 -1.03
CA ARG A 136 -9.45 -9.95 -0.83
C ARG A 136 -9.81 -11.14 -1.72
N SER A 137 -11.06 -11.56 -1.75
CA SER A 137 -11.51 -12.67 -2.60
C SER A 137 -11.22 -12.40 -4.08
N LEU A 138 -11.47 -11.18 -4.56
CA LEU A 138 -11.20 -10.80 -5.95
C LEU A 138 -9.72 -10.90 -6.34
N CYS A 139 -8.80 -10.64 -5.40
CA CYS A 139 -7.37 -10.60 -5.67
C CYS A 139 -6.62 -11.88 -5.25
N GLN A 140 -7.18 -12.73 -4.38
CA GLN A 140 -6.46 -13.85 -3.74
C GLN A 140 -7.00 -15.25 -4.06
N GLU A 141 -8.00 -15.43 -4.91
CA GLU A 141 -8.48 -16.78 -5.26
C GLU A 141 -7.32 -17.67 -5.75
N ARG A 142 -7.07 -18.77 -5.01
CA ARG A 142 -5.88 -19.63 -5.23
C ARG A 142 -5.85 -20.22 -6.63
N ASP A 143 -7.01 -20.67 -7.12
CA ASP A 143 -7.15 -21.47 -8.33
C ASP A 143 -7.91 -20.75 -9.46
N GLY A 144 -8.24 -19.47 -9.25
CA GLY A 144 -8.97 -18.64 -10.20
C GLY A 144 -8.12 -17.49 -10.78
N PRO A 145 -8.47 -16.96 -11.95
CA PRO A 145 -7.85 -15.76 -12.49
C PRO A 145 -8.08 -14.56 -11.55
N ARG A 146 -6.96 -13.91 -11.17
CA ARG A 146 -6.93 -12.87 -10.14
C ARG A 146 -6.93 -11.49 -10.76
N ALA A 147 -7.70 -10.56 -10.18
CA ALA A 147 -7.51 -9.15 -10.51
C ALA A 147 -6.29 -8.60 -9.76
N ASN A 148 -5.44 -7.84 -10.45
CA ASN A 148 -4.33 -7.13 -9.84
C ASN A 148 -4.79 -5.73 -9.42
N MET A 149 -5.05 -5.51 -8.13
CA MET A 149 -5.48 -4.21 -7.61
C MET A 149 -4.32 -3.40 -7.04
N LYS A 150 -4.21 -2.13 -7.46
CA LYS A 150 -3.18 -1.19 -7.00
C LYS A 150 -3.79 0.18 -6.71
N ILE A 151 -3.15 0.95 -5.82
CA ILE A 151 -3.48 2.37 -5.65
C ILE A 151 -2.79 3.17 -6.75
N MET A 152 -3.49 4.14 -7.35
CA MET A 152 -2.92 5.06 -8.34
C MET A 152 -1.81 5.92 -7.73
N ASN A 153 -0.60 5.84 -8.27
CA ASN A 153 0.49 6.77 -7.97
C ASN A 153 0.43 8.01 -8.90
N TYR A 154 1.48 8.84 -8.88
CA TYR A 154 1.56 10.02 -9.75
C TYR A 154 1.43 9.67 -11.24
N ASP A 155 2.17 8.68 -11.73
CA ASP A 155 2.21 8.25 -13.13
C ASP A 155 0.84 7.78 -13.60
N GLU A 156 0.09 7.02 -12.80
CA GLU A 156 -1.27 6.61 -13.18
C GLU A 156 -2.25 7.78 -13.21
N PHE A 157 -2.11 8.76 -12.32
CA PHE A 157 -2.92 9.98 -12.39
C PHE A 157 -2.57 10.81 -13.63
N GLN A 158 -1.28 10.99 -13.92
CA GLN A 158 -0.82 11.72 -15.10
C GLN A 158 -1.22 11.01 -16.39
N HIS A 159 -1.13 9.68 -16.43
CA HIS A 159 -1.62 8.86 -17.54
C HIS A 159 -3.11 9.09 -17.77
N CYS A 160 -3.91 9.04 -16.70
CA CYS A 160 -5.34 9.29 -16.79
C CYS A 160 -5.65 10.71 -17.27
N TRP A 161 -4.89 11.70 -16.79
CA TRP A 161 -5.03 13.09 -17.23
C TRP A 161 -4.80 13.22 -18.73
N ASN A 162 -3.65 12.75 -19.20
CA ASN A 162 -3.26 12.85 -20.61
C ASN A 162 -4.21 12.11 -21.55
N LYS A 163 -4.80 11.00 -21.08
CA LYS A 163 -5.61 10.10 -21.90
C LYS A 163 -7.11 10.42 -21.88
N PHE A 164 -7.65 10.75 -20.70
CA PHE A 164 -9.09 10.81 -20.47
C PHE A 164 -9.61 12.23 -20.14
N VAL A 165 -8.73 13.21 -19.96
CA VAL A 165 -9.11 14.59 -19.61
C VAL A 165 -8.90 15.51 -20.80
N TYR A 166 -9.90 16.34 -21.10
CA TYR A 166 -9.77 17.42 -22.08
C TYR A 166 -8.99 18.59 -21.46
N SER A 167 -7.69 18.42 -21.31
CA SER A 167 -6.81 19.38 -20.63
C SER A 167 -6.45 20.60 -21.47
N GLN A 168 -6.75 20.64 -22.77
CA GLN A 168 -6.31 21.72 -23.66
C GLN A 168 -4.80 22.01 -23.57
N ARG A 169 -3.98 20.98 -23.32
CA ARG A 169 -2.52 21.02 -23.07
C ARG A 169 -2.09 21.53 -21.69
N GLU A 170 -3.03 21.75 -20.77
CA GLU A 170 -2.71 21.93 -19.35
C GLU A 170 -2.03 20.67 -18.80
N LEU A 171 -1.00 20.87 -17.98
CA LEU A 171 -0.30 19.80 -17.29
C LEU A 171 -1.14 19.31 -16.09
N PHE A 172 -0.95 18.05 -15.71
CA PHE A 172 -1.56 17.54 -14.49
C PHE A 172 -0.93 18.19 -13.26
N GLU A 173 -1.74 18.90 -12.49
CA GLU A 173 -1.32 19.45 -11.20
C GLU A 173 -1.77 18.53 -10.06
N PRO A 174 -0.85 17.80 -9.39
CA PRO A 174 -1.20 16.91 -8.30
C PRO A 174 -1.68 17.70 -7.07
N TRP A 175 -2.60 17.12 -6.29
CA TRP A 175 -2.98 17.71 -5.01
C TRP A 175 -1.81 17.69 -4.03
N ASN A 176 -1.63 18.74 -3.21
CA ASN A 176 -0.50 18.85 -2.26
C ASN A 176 -0.24 17.60 -1.39
N ASN A 177 -1.30 16.91 -0.96
CA ASN A 177 -1.19 15.70 -0.10
C ASN A 177 -1.27 14.38 -0.88
N LEU A 178 -1.20 14.40 -2.21
CA LEU A 178 -1.32 13.21 -3.05
C LEU A 178 -0.30 12.13 -2.64
N PRO A 179 1.01 12.42 -2.47
CA PRO A 179 2.00 11.39 -2.07
C PRO A 179 1.68 10.78 -0.70
N LYS A 180 1.35 11.62 0.29
CA LYS A 180 0.96 11.16 1.63
C LYS A 180 -0.28 10.25 1.60
N TYR A 181 -1.31 10.63 0.85
CA TYR A 181 -2.52 9.82 0.76
C TYR A 181 -2.33 8.55 -0.07
N TYR A 182 -1.46 8.56 -1.07
CA TYR A 182 -1.05 7.37 -1.78
C TYR A 182 -0.46 6.34 -0.81
N ILE A 183 0.49 6.75 0.02
CA ILE A 183 1.13 5.87 1.02
C ILE A 183 0.09 5.26 1.96
N VAL A 184 -0.78 6.08 2.54
CA VAL A 184 -1.83 5.63 3.46
C VAL A 184 -2.73 4.59 2.79
N LEU A 185 -3.21 4.88 1.57
CA LEU A 185 -4.08 3.95 0.84
C LEU A 185 -3.34 2.69 0.42
N HIS A 186 -2.06 2.81 0.04
CA HIS A 186 -1.23 1.68 -0.37
C HIS A 186 -1.03 0.69 0.78
N ILE A 187 -0.72 1.21 1.98
CA ILE A 187 -0.58 0.41 3.19
C ILE A 187 -1.92 -0.24 3.55
N ILE A 188 -3.02 0.53 3.56
CA ILE A 188 -4.36 -0.02 3.87
C ILE A 188 -4.75 -1.10 2.88
N LEU A 189 -4.49 -0.91 1.58
CA LEU A 189 -4.76 -1.95 0.59
C LEU A 189 -3.91 -3.20 0.87
N GLY A 190 -2.64 -3.03 1.23
CA GLY A 190 -1.77 -4.14 1.64
C GLY A 190 -2.29 -4.90 2.87
N GLU A 191 -2.78 -4.19 3.90
CA GLU A 191 -3.43 -4.80 5.08
C GLU A 191 -4.67 -5.61 4.66
N ILE A 192 -5.52 -5.03 3.80
CA ILE A 192 -6.77 -5.66 3.33
C ILE A 192 -6.46 -6.91 2.52
N LEU A 193 -5.56 -6.79 1.55
CA LEU A 193 -5.13 -7.89 0.69
C LEU A 193 -4.11 -8.79 1.36
N ARG A 194 -3.78 -8.60 2.65
CA ARG A 194 -2.81 -9.40 3.40
C ARG A 194 -1.54 -9.68 2.59
N HIS A 195 -0.99 -8.63 1.99
CA HIS A 195 0.22 -8.76 1.21
C HIS A 195 1.35 -9.27 2.12
N SER A 196 2.09 -10.22 1.60
CA SER A 196 3.31 -10.73 2.20
C SER A 196 4.48 -10.38 1.30
N MET A 197 5.60 -10.06 1.91
CA MET A 197 6.86 -9.76 1.24
C MET A 197 7.39 -11.04 0.58
N ASP A 198 7.99 -10.95 -0.60
CA ASP A 198 8.63 -12.13 -1.17
C ASP A 198 9.91 -12.49 -0.38
N PRO A 199 10.28 -13.78 -0.32
CA PRO A 199 11.46 -14.22 0.43
C PRO A 199 12.78 -13.55 0.06
N LEU A 200 12.97 -13.21 -1.22
CA LEU A 200 14.21 -12.60 -1.71
C LEU A 200 14.32 -11.15 -1.25
N THR A 201 13.22 -10.39 -1.31
CA THR A 201 13.17 -9.03 -0.77
C THR A 201 13.46 -9.02 0.71
N PHE A 202 12.88 -9.94 1.50
CA PHE A 202 13.15 -10.02 2.93
C PHE A 202 14.62 -10.32 3.20
N THR A 203 15.14 -11.42 2.65
CA THR A 203 16.53 -11.85 2.87
C THR A 203 17.54 -10.81 2.40
N SER A 204 17.29 -10.18 1.24
CA SER A 204 18.17 -9.12 0.72
C SER A 204 18.15 -7.89 1.64
N ASN A 205 16.99 -7.44 2.11
CA ASN A 205 16.92 -6.17 2.84
C ASN A 205 17.23 -6.30 4.33
N PHE A 206 16.82 -7.39 4.98
CA PHE A 206 16.98 -7.59 6.42
C PHE A 206 18.30 -8.25 6.82
N ASN A 207 19.12 -8.75 5.88
CA ASN A 207 20.42 -9.32 6.21
C ASN A 207 21.32 -8.33 6.96
N ASN A 208 21.68 -8.63 8.21
CA ASN A 208 22.40 -7.73 9.12
C ASN A 208 23.92 -7.68 8.93
N GLU A 209 24.43 -8.15 7.79
CA GLU A 209 25.84 -7.99 7.44
C GLU A 209 26.25 -6.51 7.46
N PRO A 210 27.38 -6.14 8.11
CA PRO A 210 27.75 -4.74 8.30
C PRO A 210 28.03 -3.97 7.01
N CYS A 211 28.55 -4.65 5.99
CA CYS A 211 29.05 -4.04 4.76
C CYS A 211 28.10 -4.34 3.59
N VAL A 212 27.10 -3.49 3.40
CA VAL A 212 26.22 -3.55 2.23
C VAL A 212 26.14 -2.18 1.60
N GLU A 213 27.03 -1.94 0.64
CA GLU A 213 26.97 -0.76 -0.22
C GLU A 213 25.72 -0.83 -1.13
N GLY A 214 25.14 0.32 -1.42
CA GLY A 214 24.09 0.47 -2.44
C GLY A 214 22.67 0.09 -2.03
N ARG A 215 22.41 -0.29 -0.77
CA ARG A 215 21.02 -0.56 -0.32
C ARG A 215 20.30 0.74 0.05
N HIS A 216 19.60 1.33 -0.91
CA HIS A 216 18.79 2.55 -0.72
C HIS A 216 17.34 2.28 -0.29
N GLU A 217 16.97 1.01 -0.10
CA GLU A 217 15.64 0.62 0.38
C GLU A 217 15.65 0.27 1.87
N THR A 218 14.74 0.89 2.61
CA THR A 218 14.43 0.59 4.00
C THR A 218 13.06 -0.02 4.06
N TYR A 219 12.98 -1.25 4.57
CA TYR A 219 11.73 -1.97 4.81
C TYR A 219 11.39 -1.90 6.30
N LEU A 220 10.11 -1.71 6.59
CA LEU A 220 9.54 -1.68 7.92
C LEU A 220 8.35 -2.62 7.96
N CYS A 221 8.46 -3.71 8.70
CA CYS A 221 7.35 -4.56 9.08
C CYS A 221 6.77 -4.05 10.40
N TYR A 222 5.47 -4.15 10.60
CA TYR A 222 4.84 -3.69 11.84
C TYR A 222 3.68 -4.58 12.28
N LYS A 223 3.44 -4.56 13.58
CA LYS A 223 2.23 -5.11 14.21
C LYS A 223 1.74 -4.19 15.31
N VAL A 224 0.43 -4.15 15.50
CA VAL A 224 -0.21 -3.39 16.57
C VAL A 224 -0.95 -4.33 17.51
N GLU A 225 -0.71 -4.18 18.80
CA GLU A 225 -1.36 -4.92 19.87
C GLU A 225 -2.13 -3.95 20.77
N ARG A 226 -3.27 -4.40 21.29
CA ARG A 226 -4.06 -3.67 22.29
C ARG A 226 -3.96 -4.39 23.63
N LEU A 227 -3.76 -3.65 24.70
CA LEU A 227 -3.79 -4.20 26.05
C LEU A 227 -5.24 -4.50 26.44
N HIS A 228 -5.52 -5.75 26.83
CA HIS A 228 -6.81 -6.18 27.33
C HIS A 228 -6.60 -7.18 28.47
N ASN A 229 -7.12 -6.87 29.67
CA ASN A 229 -6.96 -7.67 30.88
C ASN A 229 -5.49 -8.08 31.10
N ASP A 230 -4.60 -7.08 31.10
CA ASP A 230 -3.15 -7.22 31.26
C ASP A 230 -2.43 -8.12 30.23
N THR A 231 -3.14 -8.52 29.17
CA THR A 231 -2.61 -9.32 28.07
C THR A 231 -2.61 -8.50 26.77
N TRP A 232 -1.51 -8.55 26.04
CA TRP A 232 -1.42 -7.91 24.72
C TRP A 232 -2.12 -8.76 23.66
N VAL A 233 -3.16 -8.22 23.03
CA VAL A 233 -3.94 -8.88 21.98
C VAL A 233 -3.58 -8.28 20.63
N LEU A 234 -3.12 -9.12 19.71
CA LEU A 234 -2.78 -8.71 18.34
C LEU A 234 -4.02 -8.23 17.58
N LEU A 235 -3.93 -7.02 17.03
CA LEU A 235 -4.92 -6.50 16.09
C LEU A 235 -4.58 -7.04 14.70
N ASN A 236 -5.10 -8.22 14.34
CA ASN A 236 -4.80 -8.90 13.07
C ASN A 236 -5.04 -8.04 11.81
N GLN A 237 -5.88 -7.01 11.88
CA GLN A 237 -6.14 -6.06 10.78
C GLN A 237 -5.08 -4.95 10.67
N ARG A 238 -4.15 -4.84 11.64
CA ARG A 238 -3.17 -3.75 11.79
C ARG A 238 -1.76 -4.33 11.86
N ARG A 239 -1.42 -5.08 10.82
CA ARG A 239 -0.09 -5.64 10.59
C ARG A 239 0.20 -5.65 9.10
N GLY A 240 1.46 -5.45 8.75
CA GLY A 240 1.91 -5.48 7.37
C GLY A 240 3.35 -5.02 7.27
N PHE A 241 3.75 -4.64 6.07
CA PHE A 241 5.05 -4.05 5.81
C PHE A 241 4.92 -2.87 4.85
N LEU A 242 5.93 -2.03 4.82
CA LEU A 242 6.09 -0.92 3.89
C LEU A 242 7.57 -0.71 3.60
N CYS A 243 7.87 -0.02 2.51
CA CYS A 243 9.20 0.47 2.20
C CYS A 243 9.21 2.00 2.09
N ASN A 244 10.40 2.60 2.12
CA ASN A 244 10.57 4.00 1.76
C ASN A 244 10.11 4.25 0.31
N GLN A 245 9.56 5.43 0.08
CA GLN A 245 9.16 5.90 -1.23
C GLN A 245 10.37 6.55 -1.89
N ALA A 246 10.91 5.94 -2.95
CA ALA A 246 11.92 6.56 -3.79
C ALA A 246 11.26 7.37 -4.92
N PRO A 247 11.73 8.60 -5.21
CA PRO A 247 11.22 9.41 -6.32
C PRO A 247 11.16 8.65 -7.65
N ALA A 248 12.21 7.88 -7.95
CA ALA A 248 12.37 7.13 -9.18
C ALA A 248 11.33 6.02 -9.38
N ILE A 249 10.72 5.50 -8.30
CA ILE A 249 9.77 4.38 -8.36
C ILE A 249 8.33 4.88 -8.43
N HIS A 250 8.01 5.98 -7.75
CA HIS A 250 6.63 6.42 -7.54
C HIS A 250 6.25 7.69 -8.32
N GLY A 251 7.21 8.30 -9.03
CA GLY A 251 6.99 9.51 -9.81
C GLY A 251 6.85 10.79 -8.98
N PHE A 252 7.06 10.71 -7.65
CA PHE A 252 6.98 11.88 -6.77
C PHE A 252 8.30 12.66 -6.74
N PRO A 253 8.27 14.00 -6.66
CA PRO A 253 9.50 14.81 -6.61
C PRO A 253 10.40 14.53 -5.41
N GLU A 254 9.80 14.22 -4.26
CA GLU A 254 10.52 13.96 -3.01
C GLU A 254 10.26 12.55 -2.51
N GLY A 255 11.32 11.91 -2.03
CA GLY A 255 11.24 10.61 -1.38
C GLY A 255 10.69 10.74 0.04
N ARG A 256 10.24 9.61 0.59
CA ARG A 256 9.78 9.55 1.98
C ARG A 256 10.28 8.30 2.66
N HIS A 257 10.86 8.47 3.84
CA HIS A 257 11.41 7.35 4.61
C HIS A 257 10.30 6.44 5.15
N ALA A 258 10.63 5.17 5.37
CA ALA A 258 9.68 4.15 5.82
C ALA A 258 9.00 4.54 7.14
N GLU A 259 9.75 5.12 8.07
CA GLU A 259 9.27 5.58 9.37
C GLU A 259 8.22 6.68 9.24
N LEU A 260 8.43 7.63 8.33
CA LEU A 260 7.50 8.73 8.10
C LEU A 260 6.25 8.25 7.34
N CYS A 261 6.40 7.31 6.41
CA CYS A 261 5.28 6.60 5.79
C CYS A 261 4.44 5.88 6.85
N PHE A 262 5.10 5.23 7.82
CA PHE A 262 4.44 4.56 8.93
C PHE A 262 3.67 5.55 9.82
N LEU A 263 4.29 6.66 10.23
CA LEU A 263 3.62 7.69 11.02
C LEU A 263 2.41 8.32 10.30
N ASP A 264 2.40 8.34 8.97
CA ASP A 264 1.25 8.83 8.20
C ASP A 264 0.03 7.91 8.28
N VAL A 265 0.21 6.60 8.49
CA VAL A 265 -0.90 5.64 8.54
C VAL A 265 -1.53 5.55 9.94
N ILE A 266 -0.75 5.72 11.02
CA ILE A 266 -1.25 5.54 12.40
C ILE A 266 -2.52 6.35 12.71
N PRO A 267 -2.64 7.65 12.34
CA PRO A 267 -3.84 8.43 12.61
C PRO A 267 -5.11 7.85 11.97
N PHE A 268 -4.99 7.07 10.89
CA PHE A 268 -6.12 6.44 10.22
C PHE A 268 -6.65 5.21 10.95
N TRP A 269 -5.88 4.63 11.86
CA TRP A 269 -6.34 3.53 12.70
C TRP A 269 -7.34 3.97 13.77
N LYS A 270 -7.43 5.28 14.05
CA LYS A 270 -8.32 5.86 15.07
C LYS A 270 -8.25 5.10 16.40
N LEU A 271 -7.02 4.88 16.88
CA LEU A 271 -6.77 4.23 18.16
C LEU A 271 -7.52 4.99 19.27
N ASP A 272 -8.18 4.25 20.16
CA ASP A 272 -8.95 4.83 21.25
C ASP A 272 -8.01 5.36 22.32
N GLY A 273 -8.01 6.67 22.56
CA GLY A 273 -7.14 7.31 23.55
C GLY A 273 -7.33 6.80 24.99
N LYS A 274 -8.41 6.06 25.29
CA LYS A 274 -8.64 5.43 26.59
C LYS A 274 -8.00 4.05 26.73
N GLN A 275 -7.52 3.47 25.64
CA GLN A 275 -6.92 2.14 25.58
C GLN A 275 -5.42 2.24 25.43
N ARG A 276 -4.69 1.23 25.91
CA ARG A 276 -3.24 1.15 25.70
C ARG A 276 -2.92 0.30 24.48
N TYR A 277 -2.01 0.78 23.65
CA TYR A 277 -1.53 0.08 22.46
C TYR A 277 -0.02 -0.10 22.51
N ARG A 278 0.44 -1.18 21.89
CA ARG A 278 1.86 -1.43 21.61
C ARG A 278 2.03 -1.56 20.12
N VAL A 279 2.85 -0.70 19.56
CA VAL A 279 3.26 -0.73 18.17
C VAL A 279 4.66 -1.31 18.13
N THR A 280 4.84 -2.40 17.41
CA THR A 280 6.16 -3.00 17.21
C THR A 280 6.54 -2.91 15.76
N CYS A 281 7.69 -2.29 15.48
CA CYS A 281 8.29 -2.15 14.17
C CYS A 281 9.54 -3.02 14.08
N PHE A 282 9.70 -3.74 12.98
CA PHE A 282 10.90 -4.46 12.60
C PHE A 282 11.46 -3.82 11.34
N THR A 283 12.64 -3.23 11.41
CA THR A 283 13.17 -2.39 10.33
C THR A 283 14.48 -2.94 9.80
N SER A 284 14.71 -2.83 8.50
CA SER A 284 15.99 -3.24 7.91
C SER A 284 17.16 -2.33 8.33
N TRP A 285 16.86 -1.08 8.69
CA TRP A 285 17.79 -0.10 9.23
C TRP A 285 17.15 0.63 10.42
N SER A 286 17.95 1.08 11.38
CA SER A 286 17.48 1.97 12.44
C SER A 286 17.04 3.31 11.86
N PRO A 287 16.08 4.01 12.49
CA PRO A 287 15.65 5.33 12.04
C PRO A 287 16.82 6.30 11.92
N CYS A 288 16.85 7.12 10.86
CA CYS A 288 17.77 8.23 10.78
C CYS A 288 17.41 9.33 11.80
N PHE A 289 18.31 10.29 12.02
CA PHE A 289 18.14 11.39 12.98
C PHE A 289 16.74 12.04 12.90
N ARG A 290 16.34 12.48 11.71
CA ARG A 290 15.05 13.17 11.50
C ARG A 290 13.86 12.24 11.76
N CYS A 291 13.94 10.98 11.33
CA CYS A 291 12.85 10.02 11.55
C CYS A 291 12.70 9.71 13.03
N ALA A 292 13.81 9.53 13.74
CA ALA A 292 13.82 9.30 15.17
C ALA A 292 13.17 10.46 15.95
N GLN A 293 13.46 11.72 15.59
CA GLN A 293 12.81 12.89 16.19
C GLN A 293 11.30 12.92 15.97
N GLU A 294 10.83 12.66 14.74
CA GLU A 294 9.39 12.64 14.45
C GLU A 294 8.68 11.48 15.16
N MET A 295 9.33 10.32 15.27
CA MET A 295 8.82 9.18 16.03
C MET A 295 8.77 9.47 17.54
N ALA A 296 9.79 10.10 18.11
CA ALA A 296 9.80 10.53 19.51
C ALA A 296 8.66 11.52 19.79
N LYS A 297 8.52 12.53 18.94
CA LYS A 297 7.40 13.49 19.00
C LYS A 297 6.04 12.82 18.91
N PHE A 298 5.90 11.79 18.07
CA PHE A 298 4.67 11.01 17.98
C PHE A 298 4.36 10.33 19.33
N ILE A 299 5.34 9.67 19.96
CA ILE A 299 5.16 9.01 21.26
C ILE A 299 4.77 10.02 22.34
N SER A 300 5.49 11.14 22.45
CA SER A 300 5.20 12.18 23.44
C SER A 300 3.77 12.72 23.32
N ASN A 301 3.25 12.84 22.10
CA ASN A 301 1.87 13.27 21.85
C ASN A 301 0.83 12.17 22.03
N ASN A 302 1.24 10.90 22.09
CA ASN A 302 0.36 9.73 22.14
C ASN A 302 0.79 8.78 23.27
N GLN A 303 0.77 9.25 24.52
CA GLN A 303 1.22 8.50 25.71
C GLN A 303 0.52 7.14 25.93
N HIS A 304 -0.64 6.93 25.31
CA HIS A 304 -1.36 5.66 25.33
C HIS A 304 -0.79 4.61 24.34
N VAL A 305 0.19 4.98 23.51
CA VAL A 305 0.87 4.14 22.53
C VAL A 305 2.34 3.96 22.92
N SER A 306 2.75 2.72 23.17
CA SER A 306 4.16 2.36 23.35
C SER A 306 4.75 1.91 22.02
N LEU A 307 5.98 2.35 21.72
CA LEU A 307 6.69 2.00 20.50
C LEU A 307 7.90 1.11 20.81
N CYS A 308 7.95 -0.05 20.15
CA CYS A 308 9.10 -0.96 20.17
C CYS A 308 9.68 -1.04 18.75
N ILE A 309 10.99 -0.84 18.61
CA ILE A 309 11.71 -0.87 17.33
C ILE A 309 12.79 -1.95 17.44
N PHE A 310 12.73 -2.93 16.56
CA PHE A 310 13.78 -3.91 16.35
C PHE A 310 14.43 -3.64 15.00
N ALA A 311 15.68 -3.15 15.01
CA ALA A 311 16.41 -2.84 13.80
C ALA A 311 17.37 -3.97 13.44
N ALA A 312 17.42 -4.36 12.16
CA ALA A 312 18.39 -5.33 11.67
C ALA A 312 19.81 -4.73 11.63
N ARG A 313 19.93 -3.43 11.35
CA ARG A 313 21.21 -2.69 11.27
C ARG A 313 21.08 -1.29 11.85
N ILE A 314 22.18 -0.72 12.30
CA ILE A 314 22.25 0.69 12.71
C ILE A 314 22.61 1.54 11.49
N TYR A 315 21.74 2.48 11.13
CA TYR A 315 22.03 3.47 10.10
C TYR A 315 23.12 4.44 10.61
N ASP A 316 24.13 4.72 9.79
CA ASP A 316 25.20 5.66 10.16
C ASP A 316 25.16 6.91 9.26
N ASP A 317 24.63 7.99 9.81
CA ASP A 317 24.59 9.32 9.20
C ASP A 317 25.69 10.20 9.82
N GLN A 318 26.95 9.81 9.63
CA GLN A 318 28.12 10.53 10.16
C GLN A 318 27.98 10.85 11.66
N GLY A 319 27.43 9.91 12.44
CA GLY A 319 27.20 10.07 13.88
C GLY A 319 25.90 10.78 14.30
N ARG A 320 25.20 11.51 13.44
CA ARG A 320 23.93 12.19 13.80
C ARG A 320 22.81 11.21 14.16
N CYS A 321 22.82 10.03 13.56
CA CYS A 321 21.89 8.96 13.91
C CYS A 321 21.93 8.64 15.42
N LYS A 322 23.10 8.70 16.05
CA LYS A 322 23.27 8.40 17.49
C LYS A 322 22.41 9.30 18.37
N GLU A 323 22.36 10.60 18.05
CA GLU A 323 21.54 11.58 18.76
C GLU A 323 20.04 11.28 18.59
N GLY A 324 19.61 10.93 17.37
CA GLY A 324 18.24 10.52 17.10
C GLY A 324 17.82 9.28 17.90
N LEU A 325 18.69 8.26 17.97
CA LEU A 325 18.40 7.04 18.74
C LEU A 325 18.31 7.31 20.25
N ARG A 326 19.12 8.24 20.78
CA ARG A 326 18.98 8.69 22.18
C ARG A 326 17.67 9.44 22.41
N THR A 327 17.26 10.30 21.47
CA THR A 327 15.98 11.01 21.55
C THR A 327 14.80 10.03 21.62
N LEU A 328 14.87 8.90 20.90
CA LEU A 328 13.88 7.84 20.98
C LEU A 328 13.85 7.17 22.37
N ASP A 329 15.02 6.83 22.92
CA ASP A 329 15.15 6.22 24.24
C ASP A 329 14.65 7.15 25.35
N GLU A 330 14.99 8.44 25.29
CA GLU A 330 14.50 9.49 26.19
C GLU A 330 12.98 9.69 26.10
N ALA A 331 12.38 9.45 24.93
CA ALA A 331 10.93 9.46 24.73
C ALA A 331 10.25 8.14 25.12
N GLU A 332 10.95 7.25 25.83
CA GLU A 332 10.49 5.93 26.26
C GLU A 332 10.18 4.94 25.12
N ALA A 333 10.72 5.18 23.92
CA ALA A 333 10.69 4.21 22.84
C ALA A 333 11.71 3.10 23.10
N LYS A 334 11.28 1.84 23.07
CA LYS A 334 12.20 0.72 23.19
C LYS A 334 12.86 0.46 21.86
N ILE A 335 14.18 0.60 21.78
CA ILE A 335 14.96 0.25 20.58
C ILE A 335 15.92 -0.90 20.88
N SER A 336 15.98 -1.89 19.99
CA SER A 336 16.83 -3.06 20.11
C SER A 336 17.29 -3.54 18.73
N ILE A 337 18.33 -4.37 18.70
CA ILE A 337 18.77 -5.04 17.48
C ILE A 337 18.04 -6.38 17.36
N MET A 338 17.61 -6.71 16.14
CA MET A 338 16.97 -8.00 15.86
C MET A 338 17.96 -9.14 16.10
N THR A 339 17.51 -10.16 16.83
CA THR A 339 18.19 -11.44 16.97
C THR A 339 17.53 -12.49 16.08
N TYR A 340 17.95 -13.75 16.20
CA TYR A 340 17.34 -14.88 15.50
C TYR A 340 15.81 -14.89 15.65
N ASP A 341 15.32 -14.66 16.86
CA ASP A 341 13.89 -14.75 17.19
C ASP A 341 13.07 -13.69 16.45
N GLU A 342 13.55 -12.45 16.39
CA GLU A 342 12.87 -11.39 15.65
C GLU A 342 12.90 -11.62 14.13
N PHE A 343 14.01 -12.14 13.60
CA PHE A 343 14.10 -12.48 12.17
C PHE A 343 13.16 -13.62 11.81
N GLN A 344 13.13 -14.69 12.60
CA GLN A 344 12.21 -15.80 12.43
C GLN A 344 10.76 -15.32 12.54
N HIS A 345 10.44 -14.50 13.54
CA HIS A 345 9.11 -13.92 13.69
C HIS A 345 8.70 -13.12 12.46
N CYS A 346 9.61 -12.32 11.89
CA CYS A 346 9.32 -11.56 10.69
C CYS A 346 9.08 -12.45 9.47
N TRP A 347 9.88 -13.49 9.31
CA TRP A 347 9.72 -14.50 8.27
C TRP A 347 8.35 -15.17 8.34
N ASP A 348 7.98 -15.67 9.52
CA ASP A 348 6.72 -16.40 9.72
C ASP A 348 5.48 -15.49 9.61
N THR A 349 5.63 -14.19 9.86
CA THR A 349 4.50 -13.26 9.92
C THR A 349 4.30 -12.44 8.64
N PHE A 350 5.37 -12.00 8.00
CA PHE A 350 5.33 -11.00 6.92
C PHE A 350 5.83 -11.51 5.57
N VAL A 351 6.44 -12.70 5.51
CA VAL A 351 7.02 -13.24 4.27
C VAL A 351 6.12 -14.32 3.68
N ASP A 352 5.95 -14.32 2.36
CA ASP A 352 5.32 -15.42 1.66
C ASP A 352 6.29 -16.59 1.52
N HIS A 353 6.54 -17.28 2.63
CA HIS A 353 7.54 -18.34 2.69
C HIS A 353 7.05 -19.68 2.13
N GLN A 354 5.75 -19.81 1.81
CA GLN A 354 5.15 -21.04 1.23
C GLN A 354 5.49 -22.30 2.06
N GLY A 355 5.50 -22.18 3.39
CA GLY A 355 5.81 -23.27 4.32
C GLY A 355 7.30 -23.55 4.51
N ARG A 356 8.21 -22.86 3.81
CA ARG A 356 9.66 -22.99 4.03
C ARG A 356 10.04 -22.37 5.38
N PRO A 357 10.92 -23.02 6.17
CA PRO A 357 11.41 -22.45 7.42
C PRO A 357 12.36 -21.28 7.18
N PHE A 358 12.52 -20.43 8.18
CA PHE A 358 13.54 -19.38 8.18
C PHE A 358 14.94 -20.02 8.20
N LEU A 359 15.81 -19.60 7.26
CA LEU A 359 17.21 -20.02 7.23
C LEU A 359 18.09 -18.81 7.60
N PRO A 360 18.76 -18.83 8.76
CA PRO A 360 19.64 -17.73 9.15
C PRO A 360 20.83 -17.64 8.20
N TRP A 361 21.22 -16.43 7.83
CA TRP A 361 22.44 -16.21 7.07
C TRP A 361 23.68 -16.38 7.95
N ILE A 362 24.84 -16.50 7.29
CA ILE A 362 26.13 -16.70 7.95
C ILE A 362 26.39 -15.56 8.95
N ARG A 363 26.80 -15.93 10.16
CA ARG A 363 27.16 -15.02 11.25
C ARG A 363 26.04 -14.10 11.77
N LEU A 364 24.77 -14.46 11.53
CA LEU A 364 23.62 -13.66 12.01
C LEU A 364 23.73 -13.33 13.51
N HIS A 365 24.07 -14.33 14.34
CA HIS A 365 24.17 -14.15 15.79
C HIS A 365 25.31 -13.19 16.16
N GLU A 366 26.51 -13.41 15.64
CA GLU A 366 27.68 -12.58 15.91
C GLU A 366 27.47 -11.13 15.46
N HIS A 367 26.83 -10.92 14.32
CA HIS A 367 26.46 -9.57 13.85
C HIS A 367 25.43 -8.91 14.76
N SER A 368 24.44 -9.66 15.24
CA SER A 368 23.41 -9.16 16.17
C SER A 368 24.03 -8.73 17.50
N GLU A 369 24.95 -9.51 18.05
CA GLU A 369 25.67 -9.19 19.29
C GLU A 369 26.56 -7.95 19.12
N ALA A 370 27.32 -7.87 18.03
CA ALA A 370 28.18 -6.72 17.75
C ALA A 370 27.37 -5.43 17.59
N LEU A 371 26.26 -5.48 16.83
CA LEU A 371 25.34 -4.36 16.67
C LEU A 371 24.65 -3.98 17.99
N SER A 372 24.27 -4.97 18.81
CA SER A 372 23.68 -4.73 20.14
C SER A 372 24.65 -4.03 21.09
N GLY A 373 25.93 -4.43 21.07
CA GLY A 373 26.99 -3.73 21.78
C GLY A 373 27.14 -2.27 21.34
N ARG A 374 27.13 -2.02 20.02
CA ARG A 374 27.17 -0.67 19.44
C ARG A 374 25.96 0.17 19.85
N LEU A 375 24.75 -0.39 19.80
CA LEU A 375 23.54 0.32 20.20
C LEU A 375 23.58 0.69 21.69
N ARG A 376 23.98 -0.23 22.58
CA ARG A 376 24.16 0.08 24.01
C ARG A 376 25.16 1.20 24.25
N ALA A 377 26.29 1.20 23.55
CA ALA A 377 27.27 2.28 23.64
C ALA A 377 26.72 3.63 23.14
N ILE A 378 25.82 3.63 22.16
CA ILE A 378 25.13 4.85 21.70
C ILE A 378 24.21 5.38 22.79
N LEU A 379 23.38 4.51 23.38
CA LEU A 379 22.36 4.87 24.37
C LEU A 379 22.96 5.28 25.72
N LEU A 380 24.06 4.65 26.16
CA LEU A 380 24.73 4.98 27.43
C LEU A 380 25.52 6.29 27.42
N ASN A 381 25.99 6.75 26.25
CA ASN A 381 26.76 7.99 26.12
C ASN A 381 25.87 9.25 26.18
N GLN A 382 24.99 9.33 27.16
CA GLN A 382 24.23 10.52 27.53
C GLN A 382 25.11 11.45 28.39
N GLY A 383 26.08 12.13 27.76
CA GLY A 383 26.88 13.17 28.41
C GLY A 383 28.28 12.73 28.85
N ASN A 384 29.27 13.08 28.04
CA ASN A 384 30.53 13.65 28.49
C ASN A 384 30.74 14.94 27.70
#